data_AF-A0A973W071-F1
#
_entry.id   AF-A0A973W071-F1
#
_cell.length_a   1.000
_cell.length_b   1.000
_cell.length_c   1.000
_cell.angle_alpha   90.00
_cell.angle_beta   90.00
_cell.angle_gamma   90.00
#
_symmetry.space_group_name_H-M   'P 1'
#
loop_
_entity.id
_entity.type
_entity.pdbx_description
1 polymer ?
#
loop_
_entity_poly.entity_id
_entity_poly.type
_entity_poly.pdbx_seq_one_letter_code
_entity_poly.pdbx_strand_id
1 'polypeptide(L)'
;MIRNGLYHITVEFLDGVSGGNQGVMVLRDGQMRGGDSFFYAHGSYTAADGKWKGEVTNEEHSPTYGERPVWERKVVTIGFTGTYTDETAEGNGMALAGKQSIRFRSRLRLLVAD
;
A
#
# COMPACT_ATOMS: atom_id res chain seq x y z
N MET A 1 -2.61 -13.21 -13.47
CA MET A 1 -2.15 -11.81 -13.41
C MET A 1 -3.15 -11.01 -12.61
N ILE A 2 -2.73 -9.99 -11.87
CA ILE A 2 -3.68 -9.05 -11.26
C ILE A 2 -4.36 -8.26 -12.38
N ARG A 3 -5.68 -8.07 -12.27
CA ARG A 3 -6.46 -7.30 -13.25
C ARG A 3 -6.03 -5.83 -13.22
N ASN A 4 -5.96 -5.20 -14.38
CA ASN A 4 -5.72 -3.76 -14.44
C ASN A 4 -7.00 -3.03 -14.00
N GLY A 5 -6.87 -1.98 -13.18
CA GLY A 5 -8.03 -1.23 -12.72
C GLY A 5 -7.78 -0.32 -11.53
N LEU A 6 -8.86 0.31 -11.07
CA LEU A 6 -8.95 1.09 -9.85
C LEU A 6 -9.37 0.20 -8.69
N TYR A 7 -8.64 0.26 -7.59
CA TYR A 7 -8.84 -0.53 -6.38
C TYR A 7 -9.06 0.36 -5.17
N HIS A 8 -9.95 -0.07 -4.27
CA HIS A 8 -9.98 0.42 -2.91
C HIS A 8 -8.88 -0.28 -2.11
N ILE A 9 -8.04 0.47 -1.40
CA ILE A 9 -7.01 -0.08 -0.51
C ILE A 9 -7.37 0.22 0.94
N THR A 10 -7.20 -0.79 1.81
CA THR A 10 -7.18 -0.65 3.26
C THR A 10 -5.86 -1.17 3.80
N VAL A 11 -5.26 -0.45 4.73
CA VAL A 11 -4.00 -0.79 5.40
C VAL A 11 -4.25 -0.86 6.91
N GLU A 12 -3.87 -1.97 7.51
CA GLU A 12 -3.89 -2.19 8.95
C GLU A 12 -2.44 -2.23 9.45
N PHE A 13 -2.12 -1.40 10.44
CA PHE A 13 -0.85 -1.56 11.17
C PHE A 13 -0.97 -2.72 12.15
N LEU A 14 0.10 -3.52 12.24
CA LEU A 14 0.16 -4.68 13.12
C LEU A 14 1.03 -4.37 14.35
N ASP A 15 1.27 -5.39 15.18
CA ASP A 15 2.14 -5.32 16.36
C ASP A 15 1.69 -4.29 17.43
N GLY A 16 0.38 -4.14 17.60
CA GLY A 16 -0.21 -3.30 18.64
C GLY A 16 -0.19 -1.80 18.34
N VAL A 17 0.24 -1.40 17.15
CA VAL A 17 0.15 -0.02 16.68
C VAL A 17 -1.29 0.26 16.26
N SER A 18 -2.01 1.05 17.07
CA SER A 18 -3.34 1.54 16.68
C SER A 18 -3.19 2.51 15.52
N GLY A 19 -3.79 2.16 14.38
CA GLY A 19 -3.74 2.96 13.18
C GLY A 19 -4.05 2.14 11.94
N GLY A 20 -4.28 2.86 10.85
CA GLY A 20 -4.58 2.28 9.57
C GLY A 20 -4.84 3.38 8.57
N ASN A 21 -4.93 2.99 7.31
CA ASN A 21 -5.18 3.93 6.25
C ASN A 21 -6.11 3.33 5.20
N GLN A 22 -6.81 4.19 4.47
CA GLN A 22 -7.61 3.76 3.34
C GLN A 22 -7.51 4.80 2.23
N GLY A 23 -7.63 4.34 0.99
CA GLY A 23 -7.46 5.18 -0.17
C GLY A 23 -7.77 4.42 -1.45
N VAL A 24 -7.19 4.89 -2.54
CA VAL A 24 -7.34 4.27 -3.87
C VAL A 24 -5.99 3.97 -4.48
N MET A 25 -5.92 2.87 -5.23
CA MET A 25 -4.74 2.46 -5.98
C MET A 25 -5.15 2.04 -7.40
N VAL A 26 -4.43 2.52 -8.39
CA VAL A 26 -4.44 1.98 -9.75
C VAL A 26 -3.35 0.94 -9.86
N LEU A 27 -3.72 -0.28 -10.25
CA LEU A 27 -2.79 -1.33 -10.66
C LEU A 27 -2.86 -1.47 -12.17
N ARG A 28 -1.74 -1.33 -12.85
CA ARG A 28 -1.68 -1.46 -14.31
C ARG A 28 -0.32 -1.95 -14.76
N ASP A 29 -0.29 -3.08 -15.44
CA ASP A 29 0.90 -3.61 -16.12
C ASP A 29 2.15 -3.69 -15.22
N GLY A 30 1.96 -4.17 -13.99
CA GLY A 30 3.04 -4.30 -13.00
C GLY A 30 3.44 -2.97 -12.34
N GLN A 31 2.70 -1.89 -12.56
CA GLN A 31 2.86 -0.60 -11.88
C GLN A 31 1.71 -0.36 -10.90
N MET A 32 2.02 0.32 -9.80
CA MET A 32 1.05 0.73 -8.80
C MET A 32 1.17 2.21 -8.50
N ARG A 33 0.05 2.93 -8.49
CA ARG A 33 -0.02 4.36 -8.18
C ARG A 33 -1.30 4.69 -7.44
N GLY A 34 -1.26 5.54 -6.45
CA GLY A 34 -2.46 5.91 -5.73
C GLY A 34 -2.15 6.73 -4.49
N GLY A 35 -2.98 6.60 -3.46
CA GLY A 35 -2.83 7.35 -2.24
C GLY A 35 -4.15 7.61 -1.54
N ASP A 36 -4.10 8.58 -0.64
CA ASP A 36 -5.18 9.01 0.23
C ASP A 36 -5.17 10.54 0.37
N SER A 37 -5.89 11.05 1.37
CA SER A 37 -6.03 12.49 1.63
C SER A 37 -4.72 13.22 1.95
N PHE A 38 -3.66 12.52 2.35
CA PHE A 38 -2.38 13.11 2.77
C PHE A 38 -1.16 12.56 2.04
N PHE A 39 -1.21 11.28 1.65
CA PHE A 39 -0.10 10.59 1.03
C PHE A 39 -0.41 10.18 -0.40
N TYR A 40 0.63 10.16 -1.24
CA TYR A 40 0.62 9.49 -2.52
C TYR A 40 1.61 8.33 -2.50
N ALA A 41 1.28 7.30 -3.26
CA ALA A 41 2.02 6.05 -3.32
C ALA A 41 2.34 5.71 -4.78
N HIS A 42 3.56 5.22 -5.02
CA HIS A 42 3.99 4.74 -6.33
C HIS A 42 4.95 3.57 -6.19
N GLY A 43 4.95 2.66 -7.17
CA GLY A 43 5.76 1.46 -7.08
C GLY A 43 5.52 0.48 -8.21
N SER A 44 6.04 -0.73 -8.02
CA SER A 44 5.92 -1.81 -9.00
C SER A 44 5.65 -3.15 -8.34
N TYR A 45 5.04 -4.06 -9.08
CA TYR A 45 4.75 -5.42 -8.64
C TYR A 45 4.94 -6.44 -9.74
N THR A 46 5.15 -7.68 -9.31
CA THR A 46 5.08 -8.89 -10.14
C THR A 46 3.99 -9.81 -9.58
N ALA A 47 3.26 -10.49 -10.45
CA ALA A 47 2.17 -11.37 -10.06
C ALA A 47 2.14 -12.64 -10.91
N ALA A 48 2.24 -13.81 -10.26
CA ALA A 48 2.20 -15.13 -10.87
C ALA A 48 1.61 -16.14 -9.89
N ASP A 49 0.87 -17.13 -10.38
CA ASP A 49 0.38 -18.28 -9.60
C ASP A 49 -0.36 -17.90 -8.30
N GLY A 50 -1.26 -16.91 -8.37
CA GLY A 50 -2.02 -16.40 -7.22
C GLY A 50 -1.18 -15.68 -6.17
N LYS A 51 0.11 -15.44 -6.43
CA LYS A 51 1.04 -14.72 -5.56
C LYS A 51 1.52 -13.43 -6.22
N TRP A 52 1.74 -12.41 -5.42
CA TRP A 52 2.32 -11.16 -5.89
C TRP A 52 3.31 -10.61 -4.88
N LYS A 53 4.26 -9.84 -5.40
CA LYS A 53 5.28 -9.15 -4.60
C LYS A 53 5.66 -7.87 -5.30
N GLY A 54 6.12 -6.91 -4.54
CA GLY A 54 6.49 -5.63 -5.10
C GLY A 54 7.10 -4.71 -4.06
N GLU A 55 7.30 -3.48 -4.50
CA GLU A 55 7.76 -2.39 -3.68
C GLU A 55 6.88 -1.17 -3.92
N VAL A 56 6.53 -0.48 -2.84
CA VAL A 56 5.75 0.77 -2.88
C VAL A 56 6.42 1.84 -2.04
N THR A 57 6.58 3.02 -2.62
CA THR A 57 7.06 4.22 -1.93
C THR A 57 5.87 5.11 -1.61
N ASN A 58 5.78 5.57 -0.37
CA ASN A 58 4.77 6.50 0.10
C ASN A 58 5.43 7.84 0.45
N GLU A 59 4.80 8.92 0.02
CA GLU A 59 5.27 10.29 0.18
C GLU A 59 4.10 11.21 0.54
N GLU A 60 4.38 12.25 1.33
CA GLU A 60 3.38 13.22 1.75
C GLU A 60 3.19 14.28 0.66
N HIS A 61 1.94 14.50 0.22
CA HIS A 61 1.61 15.64 -0.67
C HIS A 61 0.92 16.78 0.08
N SER A 62 0.22 16.46 1.16
CA SER A 62 -0.49 17.44 2.00
C SER A 62 0.00 17.36 3.43
N PRO A 63 0.41 18.50 4.05
CA PRO A 63 0.95 18.49 5.40
C PRO A 63 -0.02 17.91 6.43
N THR A 64 0.46 16.92 7.17
CA THR A 64 -0.20 16.33 8.33
C THR A 64 0.13 17.14 9.57
N TYR A 65 -0.62 18.22 9.83
CA TYR A 65 -0.47 18.98 11.06
C TYR A 65 -0.97 18.15 12.27
N GLY A 66 -0.06 17.52 13.01
CA GLY A 66 -0.26 17.17 14.42
C GLY A 66 -0.87 15.80 14.78
N GLU A 67 -1.48 15.04 13.86
CA GLU A 67 -2.23 13.80 14.24
C GLU A 67 -1.70 12.47 13.69
N ARG A 68 -0.74 12.45 12.74
CA ARG A 68 -0.22 11.19 12.16
C ARG A 68 1.32 11.14 12.15
N PRO A 69 1.96 10.84 13.30
CA PRO A 69 3.40 10.97 13.46
C PRO A 69 4.21 9.80 12.87
N VAL A 70 3.58 8.78 12.29
CA VAL A 70 4.31 7.53 11.94
C VAL A 70 5.43 7.78 10.93
N TRP A 71 5.26 8.72 10.00
CA TRP A 71 6.22 8.94 8.93
C TRP A 71 7.01 10.26 9.02
N GLU A 72 6.67 11.21 9.90
CA GLU A 72 7.43 12.46 10.12
C GLU A 72 7.98 13.14 8.85
N ARG A 73 7.20 13.19 7.75
CA ARG A 73 7.63 13.72 6.43
C ARG A 73 8.75 12.93 5.73
N LYS A 74 8.94 11.66 6.08
CA LYS A 74 9.92 10.76 5.48
C LYS A 74 9.30 9.99 4.31
N VAL A 75 10.04 9.94 3.22
CA VAL A 75 9.80 9.00 2.10
C VAL A 75 9.99 7.59 2.64
N VAL A 76 8.95 6.76 2.51
CA VAL A 76 8.97 5.39 3.05
C VAL A 76 8.72 4.40 1.94
N THR A 77 9.76 3.65 1.61
CA THR A 77 9.71 2.57 0.65
C THR A 77 9.52 1.24 1.35
N ILE A 78 8.62 0.42 0.81
CA ILE A 78 8.24 -0.82 1.44
C ILE A 78 8.12 -1.97 0.46
N GLY A 79 8.90 -3.02 0.73
CA GLY A 79 8.72 -4.31 0.10
C GLY A 79 7.53 -5.07 0.70
N PHE A 80 6.74 -5.72 -0.16
CA PHE A 80 5.63 -6.56 0.27
C PHE A 80 5.57 -7.87 -0.52
N THR A 81 4.89 -8.85 0.08
CA THR A 81 4.49 -10.10 -0.58
C THR A 81 3.09 -10.49 -0.17
N GLY A 82 2.39 -11.24 -1.00
CA GLY A 82 1.09 -11.79 -0.63
C GLY A 82 0.41 -12.55 -1.77
N THR A 83 -0.92 -12.53 -1.76
CA THR A 83 -1.77 -13.30 -2.66
C THR A 83 -2.77 -12.42 -3.39
N TYR A 84 -3.31 -12.92 -4.50
CA TYR A 84 -4.34 -12.22 -5.26
C TYR A 84 -5.35 -13.18 -5.90
N THR A 85 -6.51 -12.62 -6.21
CA THR A 85 -7.57 -13.19 -7.04
C THR A 85 -7.90 -12.19 -8.16
N ASP A 86 -8.93 -12.48 -8.96
CA ASP A 86 -9.39 -11.55 -9.99
C ASP A 86 -10.02 -10.26 -9.43
N GLU A 87 -10.47 -10.28 -8.17
CA GLU A 87 -11.20 -9.18 -7.54
C GLU A 87 -10.46 -8.55 -6.36
N THR A 88 -9.50 -9.26 -5.77
CA THR A 88 -8.81 -8.84 -4.55
C THR A 88 -7.32 -9.12 -4.59
N ALA A 89 -6.55 -8.35 -3.83
CA ALA A 89 -5.15 -8.64 -3.56
C ALA A 89 -4.83 -8.33 -2.09
N GLU A 90 -4.08 -9.19 -1.43
CA GLU A 90 -3.61 -8.98 -0.06
C GLU A 90 -2.09 -8.92 -0.04
N GLY A 91 -1.51 -7.97 0.68
CA GLY A 91 -0.07 -7.80 0.80
C GLY A 91 0.36 -7.60 2.24
N ASN A 92 1.40 -8.30 2.67
CA ASN A 92 2.05 -8.08 3.95
C ASN A 92 3.43 -7.45 3.68
N GLY A 93 3.72 -6.37 4.39
CA GLY A 93 4.97 -5.63 4.26
C GLY A 93 5.52 -5.21 5.62
N MET A 94 6.76 -4.76 5.60
CA MET A 94 7.46 -4.25 6.78
C MET A 94 8.16 -2.95 6.40
N ALA A 95 7.76 -1.87 7.04
CA ALA A 95 8.34 -0.55 6.84
C ALA A 95 9.27 -0.18 7.99
N LEU A 96 10.35 0.54 7.67
CA LEU A 96 11.26 1.09 8.65
C LEU A 96 10.92 2.56 8.90
N ALA A 97 10.30 2.83 10.05
CA ALA A 97 10.01 4.17 10.55
C ALA A 97 11.11 4.61 11.53
N GLY A 98 12.24 5.09 11.01
CA GLY A 98 13.40 5.42 11.84
C GLY A 98 13.97 4.19 12.56
N LYS A 99 13.78 4.08 13.88
CA LYS A 99 14.23 2.92 14.68
C LYS A 99 13.14 1.85 14.88
N GLN A 100 11.91 2.13 14.48
CA GLN A 100 10.78 1.22 14.66
C GLN A 100 10.50 0.49 13.35
N SER A 101 10.40 -0.84 13.43
CA SER A 101 9.88 -1.66 12.34
C SER A 101 8.37 -1.81 12.54
N ILE A 102 7.58 -1.41 11.53
CA ILE A 102 6.13 -1.51 11.55
C ILE A 102 5.71 -2.49 10.47
N ARG A 103 5.08 -3.59 10.90
CA ARG A 103 4.41 -4.51 9.98
C ARG A 103 3.04 -3.96 9.63
N PHE A 104 2.62 -4.22 8.40
CA PHE A 104 1.28 -3.89 7.97
C PHE A 104 0.72 -4.94 7.04
N ARG A 105 -0.60 -4.97 7.01
CA ARG A 105 -1.39 -5.76 6.07
C ARG A 105 -2.19 -4.79 5.21
N SER A 106 -2.08 -4.98 3.90
CA SER A 106 -2.87 -4.27 2.90
C SER A 106 -3.89 -5.23 2.29
N ARG A 107 -5.09 -4.72 2.01
CA ARG A 107 -6.10 -5.39 1.19
C ARG A 107 -6.56 -4.45 0.10
N LEU A 108 -6.56 -4.93 -1.13
CA LEU A 108 -7.07 -4.26 -2.30
C LEU A 108 -8.31 -4.98 -2.77
N ARG A 109 -9.34 -4.20 -3.11
CA ARG A 109 -10.58 -4.69 -3.73
C ARG A 109 -10.85 -3.91 -5.00
N LEU A 110 -11.03 -4.61 -6.11
CA LEU A 110 -11.33 -4.00 -7.40
C LEU A 110 -12.62 -3.18 -7.31
N LEU A 111 -12.55 -1.94 -7.79
CA LEU A 111 -13.70 -1.03 -7.92
C LEU A 111 -14.15 -0.94 -9.38
N VAL A 112 -13.20 -0.69 -10.28
CA VAL A 112 -13.45 -0.52 -11.71
C VAL A 112 -12.32 -1.21 -12.47
N ALA A 113 -12.67 -2.16 -13.33
CA ALA A 113 -11.71 -2.80 -14.25
C ALA A 113 -11.43 -1.88 -15.44
N ASP A 114 -10.20 -1.98 -15.96
CA ASP A 114 -9.79 -1.33 -17.20
C ASP A 114 -10.23 -2.09 -18.47
#